data_AF-A0A8K0CAY1-F1
#
_entry.id   AF-A0A8K0CAY1-F1
#
_cell.length_a   1.000
_cell.length_b   1.000
_cell.length_c   1.000
_cell.angle_alpha   90.00
_cell.angle_beta   90.00
_cell.angle_gamma   90.00
#
_symmetry.space_group_name_H-M   'P 1'
#
loop_
_entity.id
_entity.type
_entity.pdbx_description
1 polymer ?
#
loop_
_entity_poly.entity_id
_entity_poly.type
_entity_poly.pdbx_seq_one_letter_code
_entity_poly.pdbx_strand_id
1 'polypeptide(L)'
;MLLKEQDVRQTVLRKSTKNSLISTSELAKICKTSQRTVQRGLKKFCNTGTTDRKSRNSRPTRSFDKIIEKKVCVIYKKHPSLLARDVAKKVGSSSSNVQKIKKRCNIKAYKKKKARKRTTEQYLMMITVSNIFGEKWSLYYVG
;
A
#
# COMPACT_ATOMS: atom_id res chain seq x y z
N MET A 1 7.71 30.79 9.97
CA MET A 1 6.79 29.84 9.31
C MET A 1 6.99 29.90 7.81
N LEU A 2 7.59 28.87 7.20
CA LEU A 2 7.62 28.72 5.75
C LEU A 2 6.27 28.15 5.31
N LEU A 3 5.49 28.91 4.54
CA LEU A 3 4.29 28.41 3.87
C LEU A 3 4.68 27.21 3.00
N LYS A 4 3.86 26.15 2.99
CA LYS A 4 4.12 25.00 2.11
C LYS A 4 4.06 25.51 0.66
N GLU A 5 4.90 24.98 -0.23
CA GLU A 5 5.05 25.50 -1.60
C GLU A 5 3.73 25.52 -2.41
N GLN A 6 2.72 24.73 -2.03
CA GLN A 6 1.37 24.79 -2.61
C GLN A 6 0.62 26.07 -2.20
N ASP A 7 0.74 26.49 -0.94
CA ASP A 7 0.14 27.70 -0.41
C ASP A 7 0.70 28.94 -1.10
N VAL A 8 2.00 28.93 -1.43
CA VAL A 8 2.67 30.02 -2.15
C VAL A 8 2.07 30.24 -3.54
N ARG A 9 1.77 29.18 -4.31
CA ARG A 9 1.25 29.36 -5.68
C ARG A 9 -0.19 29.86 -5.68
N GLN A 10 -1.01 29.34 -4.76
CA GLN A 10 -2.38 29.80 -4.61
C GLN A 10 -2.43 31.25 -4.12
N THR A 11 -1.54 31.64 -3.20
CA THR A 11 -1.45 33.03 -2.74
C THR A 11 -0.95 33.98 -3.83
N VAL A 12 0.03 33.57 -4.64
CA VAL A 12 0.48 34.34 -5.82
C VAL A 12 -0.68 34.57 -6.79
N LEU A 13 -1.46 33.53 -7.12
CA LEU A 13 -2.61 33.69 -8.01
C LEU A 13 -3.69 34.60 -7.41
N ARG A 14 -4.08 34.37 -6.15
CA ARG A 14 -5.10 35.19 -5.50
C ARG A 14 -4.71 36.67 -5.45
N LYS A 15 -3.42 36.96 -5.29
CA LYS A 15 -2.93 38.35 -5.26
C LYS A 15 -2.84 38.96 -6.66
N SER A 16 -2.43 38.19 -7.67
CA SER A 16 -2.41 38.67 -9.06
C SER A 16 -3.81 38.89 -9.63
N THR A 17 -4.81 38.10 -9.23
CA THR A 17 -6.20 38.30 -9.69
C THR A 17 -6.88 39.47 -9.01
N LYS A 18 -6.53 39.78 -7.76
CA LYS A 18 -7.06 40.94 -7.03
C LYS A 18 -6.54 42.26 -7.58
N ASN A 19 -5.29 42.31 -8.04
CA ASN A 19 -4.65 43.51 -8.56
C ASN A 19 -3.85 43.16 -9.82
N SER A 20 -4.47 43.31 -11.00
CA SER A 20 -3.87 42.92 -12.30
C SER A 20 -2.66 43.78 -12.70
N LEU A 21 -2.48 44.94 -12.08
CA LEU A 21 -1.41 45.90 -12.36
C LEU A 21 -0.11 45.59 -11.60
N ILE A 22 -0.11 44.64 -10.66
CA ILE A 22 1.08 44.36 -9.86
C ILE A 22 2.13 43.65 -10.72
N SER A 23 3.35 44.17 -10.69
CA SER A 23 4.48 43.56 -11.39
C SER A 23 4.88 42.21 -10.77
N THR A 24 5.47 41.32 -11.57
CA THR A 24 5.94 40.02 -11.07
C THR A 24 7.03 40.14 -9.99
N SER A 25 7.82 41.22 -10.01
CA SER A 25 8.82 41.56 -9.00
C SER A 25 8.20 41.93 -7.65
N GLU A 26 7.11 42.68 -7.65
CA GLU A 26 6.41 43.06 -6.42
C GLU A 26 5.67 41.88 -5.81
N LEU A 27 5.01 41.06 -6.64
CA LEU A 27 4.41 39.79 -6.21
C LEU A 27 5.44 38.87 -5.54
N ALA A 28 6.66 38.82 -6.06
CA ALA A 28 7.74 38.03 -5.50
C ALA A 28 8.12 38.50 -4.09
N LYS A 29 8.23 39.82 -3.87
CA LYS A 29 8.50 40.43 -2.55
C LYS A 29 7.37 40.14 -1.57
N ILE A 30 6.12 40.36 -1.99
CA ILE A 30 4.92 40.15 -1.16
C ILE A 30 4.74 38.68 -0.75
N CYS A 31 5.03 37.75 -1.68
CA CYS A 31 4.92 36.32 -1.44
C CYS A 31 6.20 35.68 -0.90
N LYS A 32 7.25 36.48 -0.62
CA LYS A 32 8.56 36.03 -0.13
C LYS A 32 9.14 34.87 -0.95
N THR A 33 9.06 34.95 -2.28
CA THR A 33 9.57 33.92 -3.20
C THR A 33 10.32 34.53 -4.36
N SER A 34 11.02 33.69 -5.15
CA SER A 34 11.74 34.19 -6.32
C SER A 34 10.77 34.65 -7.42
N GLN A 35 11.14 35.73 -8.12
CA GLN A 35 10.40 36.22 -9.28
C GLN A 35 10.22 35.14 -10.36
N ARG A 36 11.24 34.30 -10.56
CA ARG A 36 11.18 33.16 -11.49
C ARG A 36 10.13 32.13 -11.08
N THR A 37 9.92 31.91 -9.79
CA THR A 37 8.85 31.02 -9.27
C THR A 37 7.48 31.59 -9.56
N VAL A 38 7.28 32.89 -9.32
CA VAL A 38 6.03 33.60 -9.62
C VAL A 38 5.71 33.52 -11.10
N GLN A 39 6.65 33.90 -11.97
CA GLN A 39 6.48 33.88 -13.43
C GLN A 39 6.15 32.47 -13.95
N ARG A 40 6.87 31.44 -13.47
CA ARG A 40 6.58 30.04 -13.84
C ARG A 40 5.20 29.59 -13.35
N GLY A 41 4.79 30.01 -12.16
CA GLY A 41 3.46 29.72 -11.60
C GLY A 41 2.34 30.34 -12.43
N LEU A 42 2.44 31.64 -12.74
CA LEU A 42 1.47 32.36 -13.56
C LEU A 42 1.40 31.79 -14.98
N LYS A 43 2.56 31.62 -15.65
CA LYS A 43 2.62 31.02 -16.98
C LYS A 43 1.99 29.63 -17.02
N LYS A 44 2.25 28.80 -16.01
CA LYS A 44 1.61 27.49 -15.90
C LYS A 44 0.09 27.61 -15.79
N PHE A 45 -0.40 28.49 -14.92
CA PHE A 45 -1.83 28.68 -14.72
C PHE A 45 -2.52 29.17 -16.00
N CYS A 46 -1.93 30.14 -16.72
CA CYS A 46 -2.44 30.58 -18.01
C CYS A 46 -2.52 29.44 -19.04
N ASN A 47 -1.56 28.51 -19.02
CA ASN A 47 -1.51 27.42 -19.98
C ASN A 47 -2.41 26.22 -19.61
N THR A 48 -2.59 25.91 -18.33
CA THR A 48 -3.27 24.68 -17.87
C THR A 48 -4.49 24.90 -16.98
N GLY A 49 -4.80 26.14 -16.62
CA GLY A 49 -5.88 26.49 -15.68
C GLY A 49 -5.67 26.01 -14.24
N THR A 50 -4.50 25.48 -13.90
CA THR A 50 -4.23 24.83 -12.61
C THR A 50 -2.87 25.19 -12.03
N THR A 51 -2.76 25.20 -10.69
CA THR A 51 -1.49 25.41 -9.97
C THR A 51 -0.87 24.15 -9.40
N ASP A 52 -1.54 23.02 -9.60
CA ASP A 52 -1.14 21.72 -9.07
C ASP A 52 0.27 21.37 -9.47
N ARG A 53 1.00 20.64 -8.63
CA ARG A 53 2.31 20.14 -9.06
C ARG A 53 2.11 19.10 -10.15
N LYS A 54 3.05 19.03 -11.10
CA LYS A 54 3.21 17.82 -11.90
C LYS A 54 3.48 16.67 -10.92
N SER A 55 2.86 15.52 -11.15
CA SER A 55 3.24 14.30 -10.43
C SER A 55 4.76 14.14 -10.55
N ARG A 56 5.42 13.82 -9.44
CA ARG A 56 6.87 13.55 -9.50
C ARG A 56 7.04 12.39 -10.49
N ASN A 57 7.98 12.52 -11.42
CA ASN A 57 8.40 11.40 -12.25
C ASN A 57 8.97 10.33 -11.32
N SER A 58 8.14 9.37 -10.94
CA SER A 58 8.59 8.17 -10.27
C SER A 58 9.19 7.26 -11.33
N ARG A 59 10.31 6.61 -11.00
CA ARG A 59 10.79 5.50 -11.82
C ARG A 59 9.64 4.50 -11.93
N PRO A 60 9.25 4.06 -13.14
CA PRO A 60 8.27 2.99 -13.26
C PRO A 60 8.75 1.83 -12.40
N THR A 61 7.93 1.41 -11.45
CA THR A 61 8.30 0.47 -10.37
C THR A 61 8.62 -0.95 -10.86
N ARG A 62 8.72 -1.16 -12.18
CA ARG A 62 8.24 -2.38 -12.83
C ARG A 62 9.05 -2.72 -14.09
N SER A 63 9.85 -3.77 -13.98
CA SER A 63 10.28 -4.65 -15.09
C SER A 63 9.54 -6.00 -15.01
N PHE A 64 8.24 -5.98 -14.73
CA PHE A 64 7.48 -7.22 -14.56
C PHE A 64 6.68 -7.53 -15.82
N ASP A 65 6.67 -8.80 -16.18
CA ASP A 65 5.90 -9.31 -17.29
C ASP A 65 4.41 -9.45 -16.91
N LYS A 66 3.56 -8.67 -17.60
CA LYS A 66 2.10 -8.68 -17.41
C LYS A 66 1.49 -10.04 -17.79
N ILE A 67 2.11 -10.78 -18.72
CA ILE A 67 1.63 -12.07 -19.18
C ILE A 67 1.78 -13.10 -18.07
N ILE A 68 2.97 -13.15 -17.44
CA ILE A 68 3.23 -14.00 -16.27
C ILE A 68 2.29 -13.65 -15.12
N GLU A 69 2.06 -12.36 -14.85
CA GLU A 69 1.14 -11.94 -13.79
C GLU A 69 -0.29 -12.46 -14.01
N LYS A 70 -0.83 -12.33 -15.23
CA LYS A 70 -2.15 -12.87 -15.58
C LYS A 70 -2.21 -14.38 -15.37
N LYS A 71 -1.20 -15.13 -15.85
CA LYS A 71 -1.13 -16.59 -15.68
C LYS A 71 -1.14 -16.99 -14.20
N VAL A 72 -0.33 -16.33 -13.38
CA VAL A 72 -0.26 -16.60 -11.93
C VAL A 72 -1.58 -16.27 -11.22
N CYS A 73 -2.21 -15.13 -11.51
CA CYS A 73 -3.50 -14.80 -10.89
C CYS A 73 -4.59 -15.82 -11.29
N VAL A 74 -4.64 -16.28 -12.54
CA VAL A 74 -5.62 -17.31 -12.98
C VAL A 74 -5.41 -18.62 -12.23
N ILE A 75 -4.15 -19.08 -12.10
CA ILE A 75 -3.83 -20.33 -11.38
C ILE A 75 -4.30 -20.25 -9.93
N TYR A 76 -4.01 -19.15 -9.23
CA TYR A 76 -4.42 -19.01 -7.83
C TYR A 76 -5.92 -18.75 -7.63
N LYS A 77 -6.61 -18.17 -8.62
CA LYS A 77 -8.08 -18.08 -8.57
C LYS A 77 -8.73 -19.45 -8.65
N LYS A 78 -8.19 -20.36 -9.47
CA LYS A 78 -8.67 -21.74 -9.59
C LYS A 78 -8.24 -22.62 -8.41
N HIS A 79 -7.01 -22.43 -7.93
CA HIS A 79 -6.41 -23.26 -6.88
C HIS A 79 -5.66 -22.39 -5.85
N PRO A 80 -6.36 -21.79 -4.87
CA PRO A 80 -5.76 -20.83 -3.94
C PRO A 80 -4.76 -21.45 -2.95
N SER A 81 -4.86 -22.76 -2.71
CA SER A 81 -4.02 -23.54 -1.81
C SER A 81 -2.66 -23.95 -2.40
N LEU A 82 -2.43 -23.75 -3.70
CA LEU A 82 -1.15 -24.12 -4.32
C LEU A 82 0.03 -23.37 -3.68
N LEU A 83 1.17 -24.06 -3.62
CA LEU A 83 2.42 -23.47 -3.18
C LEU A 83 3.03 -22.62 -4.29
N ALA A 84 3.68 -21.53 -3.90
CA ALA A 84 4.32 -20.63 -4.86
C ALA A 84 5.44 -21.29 -5.67
N ARG A 85 6.10 -22.31 -5.10
CA ARG A 85 7.12 -23.13 -5.80
C ARG A 85 6.54 -23.86 -7.00
N ASP A 86 5.35 -24.43 -6.87
CA ASP A 86 4.75 -25.24 -7.93
C ASP A 86 4.18 -24.37 -9.04
N VAL A 87 3.58 -23.24 -8.66
CA VAL A 87 3.15 -22.22 -9.62
C VAL A 87 4.34 -21.61 -10.36
N ALA A 88 5.46 -21.39 -9.69
CA ALA A 88 6.70 -20.92 -10.30
C ALA A 88 7.22 -21.86 -11.40
N LYS A 89 7.24 -23.17 -11.14
CA LYS A 89 7.61 -24.18 -12.14
C LYS A 89 6.68 -24.14 -13.36
N LYS A 90 5.36 -24.02 -13.15
CA LYS A 90 4.37 -23.99 -14.24
C LYS A 90 4.45 -22.76 -15.13
N VAL A 91 4.86 -21.62 -14.58
CA VAL A 91 4.88 -20.33 -15.29
C VAL A 91 6.29 -19.91 -15.72
N GLY A 92 7.32 -20.71 -15.41
CA GLY A 92 8.71 -20.41 -15.76
C GLY A 92 9.23 -19.14 -15.07
N SER A 93 8.89 -18.93 -13.81
CA SER A 93 9.22 -17.72 -13.05
C SER A 93 9.80 -18.07 -11.68
N SER A 94 10.48 -17.15 -11.01
CA SER A 94 11.00 -17.41 -9.67
C SER A 94 9.87 -17.46 -8.63
N SER A 95 10.03 -18.31 -7.60
CA SER A 95 9.08 -18.40 -6.49
C SER A 95 8.86 -17.05 -5.80
N SER A 96 9.92 -16.26 -5.64
CA SER A 96 9.86 -14.90 -5.08
C SER A 96 9.01 -13.96 -5.94
N ASN A 97 9.08 -14.05 -7.27
CA ASN A 97 8.26 -13.24 -8.17
C ASN A 97 6.78 -13.67 -8.09
N VAL A 98 6.52 -14.98 -8.07
CA VAL A 98 5.17 -15.53 -7.88
C VAL A 98 4.57 -15.10 -6.53
N GLN A 99 5.35 -15.08 -5.45
CA GLN A 99 4.90 -14.62 -4.13
C GLN A 99 4.50 -13.14 -4.16
N LYS A 100 5.28 -12.29 -4.85
CA LYS A 100 4.97 -10.87 -5.05
C LYS A 100 3.68 -10.70 -5.85
N ILE A 101 3.50 -11.46 -6.93
CA ILE A 101 2.26 -11.45 -7.74
C ILE A 101 1.07 -11.91 -6.90
N LYS A 102 1.19 -13.01 -6.13
CA LYS A 102 0.11 -13.54 -5.26
C LYS A 102 -0.42 -12.49 -4.30
N LYS A 103 0.48 -11.71 -3.67
CA LYS A 103 0.11 -10.58 -2.80
C LYS A 103 -0.68 -9.50 -3.55
N ARG A 104 -0.32 -9.21 -4.80
CA ARG A 104 -1.01 -8.22 -5.65
C ARG A 104 -2.37 -8.68 -6.15
N CYS A 105 -2.54 -9.97 -6.44
CA CYS A 105 -3.85 -10.52 -6.83
C CYS A 105 -4.86 -10.53 -5.65
N ASN A 106 -4.48 -10.06 -4.45
CA ASN A 106 -5.27 -10.04 -3.21
C ASN A 106 -5.84 -11.41 -2.79
N ILE A 107 -5.13 -12.49 -3.13
CA ILE A 107 -5.54 -13.85 -2.80
C ILE A 107 -5.07 -14.13 -1.38
N LYS A 108 -5.96 -13.84 -0.42
CA LYS A 108 -5.72 -14.14 0.99
C LYS A 108 -5.59 -15.64 1.15
N ALA A 109 -4.41 -16.11 1.53
CA ALA A 109 -4.24 -17.49 1.95
C ALA A 109 -5.13 -17.72 3.17
N TYR A 110 -6.02 -18.72 3.11
CA TYR A 110 -6.79 -19.15 4.27
C TYR A 110 -5.78 -19.61 5.33
N LYS A 111 -5.69 -18.86 6.43
CA LYS A 111 -4.92 -19.28 7.61
C LYS A 111 -5.89 -20.00 8.53
N LYS A 112 -5.76 -21.33 8.62
CA LYS A 112 -6.46 -22.11 9.66
C LYS A 112 -6.02 -21.53 11.01
N LYS A 113 -6.97 -20.96 11.76
CA LYS A 113 -6.69 -20.50 13.13
C LYS A 113 -6.32 -21.76 13.92
N LYS A 114 -5.09 -21.83 14.45
CA LYS A 114 -4.74 -22.89 15.40
C LYS A 114 -5.62 -22.68 16.63
N ALA A 115 -6.27 -23.74 17.09
CA ALA A 115 -6.93 -23.73 18.39
C ALA A 115 -5.86 -23.36 19.43
N ARG A 116 -6.19 -22.47 20.37
CA ARG A 116 -5.31 -22.14 21.48
C ARG A 116 -5.05 -23.43 22.27
N LYS A 117 -3.81 -23.65 22.72
CA LYS A 117 -3.53 -24.71 23.70
C LYS A 117 -4.41 -24.43 24.93
N ARG A 118 -5.01 -25.47 25.49
CA ARG A 118 -5.82 -25.36 26.72
C ARG A 118 -4.95 -24.76 27.84
N THR A 119 -5.54 -23.91 28.67
CA THR A 119 -4.84 -23.36 29.84
C THR A 119 -4.69 -24.42 30.93
N THR A 120 -3.80 -24.18 31.89
CA THR A 120 -3.56 -25.06 33.04
C THR A 120 -4.84 -25.31 33.85
N GLU A 121 -5.66 -24.27 34.05
CA GLU A 121 -6.96 -24.36 34.72
C GLU A 121 -7.95 -25.25 33.95
N GLN A 122 -8.00 -25.12 32.62
CA GLN A 122 -8.84 -25.98 31.77
C GLN A 122 -8.39 -27.44 31.81
N TYR A 123 -7.09 -27.68 32.01
CA TYR A 123 -6.54 -29.01 32.17
C TYR A 123 -6.94 -29.62 33.52
N LEU A 124 -6.84 -28.84 34.60
CA LEU A 124 -7.27 -29.24 35.94
C LEU A 124 -8.78 -29.51 36.00
N MET A 125 -9.59 -28.69 35.33
CA MET A 125 -11.02 -28.92 35.17
C MET A 125 -11.33 -30.22 34.42
N MET A 126 -10.57 -30.54 33.37
CA MET A 126 -10.74 -31.81 32.67
C MET A 126 -10.43 -33.02 33.56
N ILE A 127 -9.35 -32.96 34.34
CA ILE A 127 -8.99 -34.03 35.28
C ILE A 127 -10.08 -34.20 36.34
N THR A 128 -10.57 -33.11 36.93
CA THR A 128 -11.62 -33.17 37.96
C THR A 128 -12.93 -33.71 37.40
N VAL A 129 -13.36 -33.28 36.22
CA VAL A 129 -14.56 -33.81 35.55
C VAL A 129 -14.38 -35.30 35.22
N SER A 130 -13.23 -35.72 34.69
CA SER A 130 -12.95 -37.13 34.41
C SER A 130 -12.97 -38.00 35.68
N ASN A 131 -12.50 -37.48 36.81
CA ASN A 131 -12.56 -38.18 38.10
C ASN A 131 -13.98 -38.29 38.65
N ILE A 132 -14.83 -37.28 38.39
CA ILE A 132 -16.24 -37.28 38.84
C ILE A 132 -17.08 -38.29 38.03
N PHE A 133 -16.84 -38.39 36.73
CA PHE A 133 -17.63 -39.24 35.83
C PHE A 133 -17.01 -40.61 35.56
N GLY A 134 -15.85 -40.93 36.15
CA GLY A 134 -15.21 -42.25 36.06
C GLY A 134 -14.63 -42.60 34.68
N GLU A 135 -14.57 -41.66 33.74
CA GLU A 135 -14.07 -41.90 32.40
C GLU A 135 -12.56 -41.61 32.30
N LYS A 136 -11.76 -42.64 31.98
CA LYS A 136 -10.33 -42.49 31.68
C LYS A 136 -10.13 -41.90 30.28
N TRP A 137 -9.81 -40.61 30.22
CA TRP A 137 -9.37 -39.97 28.98
C TRP A 137 -7.86 -40.23 28.77
N SER A 138 -7.52 -41.01 27.75
CA SER A 138 -6.14 -41.35 27.39
C SER A 138 -5.37 -40.10 26.95
N LEU A 139 -4.36 -39.73 27.72
CA LEU A 139 -3.45 -38.62 27.45
C LEU A 139 -2.37 -39.05 26.45
N TYR A 140 -2.68 -39.03 25.15
CA TYR A 140 -1.64 -39.04 24.13
C TYR A 140 -1.14 -37.60 23.89
N TYR A 141 0.04 -37.32 24.44
CA TYR A 141 0.86 -36.15 24.09
C TYR A 141 2.08 -36.63 23.31
N VAL A 142 2.13 -36.34 22.00
CA VAL A 142 3.37 -36.34 21.21
C VAL A 142 3.67 -34.88 20.86
N GLY A 143 4.93 -34.50 21.10
CA GLY A 143 5.46 -33.12 21.11
C GLY A 143 5.34 -32.32 19.82
#